data_AF-A0A7C9LJM8-F1
#
_entry.id   AF-A0A7C9LJM8-F1
#
_cell.length_a   1.000
_cell.length_b   1.000
_cell.length_c   1.000
_cell.angle_alpha   90.00
_cell.angle_beta   90.00
_cell.angle_gamma   90.00
#
_symmetry.space_group_name_H-M   'P 1'
#
loop_
_entity.id
_entity.type
_entity.pdbx_description
1 polymer ?
#
loop_
_entity_poly.entity_id
_entity_poly.type
_entity_poly.pdbx_seq_one_letter_code
_entity_poly.pdbx_strand_id
1 'polypeptide(L)' 'MPCHTPKVFVTVSHVETGETVRQLGPYQNAAAARRALSAFTGQAMTWERTEDTWRTEKYPLAYHVQADSVDES' A
#
# COMPACT_ATOMS: atom_id res chain seq x y z
N MET A 1 4.60 17.12 21.90
CA MET A 1 3.78 17.21 20.68
C MET A 1 3.63 15.79 20.15
N PRO A 2 2.42 15.19 20.09
CA PRO A 2 2.30 13.89 19.45
C PRO A 2 2.53 14.12 17.96
N CYS A 3 3.69 13.70 17.46
CA CYS A 3 3.96 13.66 16.02
C CYS A 3 2.95 12.69 15.41
N HIS A 4 1.84 13.22 14.88
CA HIS A 4 0.92 12.49 14.02
C HIS A 4 1.67 12.11 12.75
N THR A 5 2.48 11.06 12.84
CA THR A 5 3.11 10.47 11.67
C THR A 5 1.96 9.81 10.89
N PRO A 6 1.71 10.20 9.64
CA PRO A 6 0.64 9.60 8.85
C PRO A 6 0.88 8.08 8.80
N LYS A 7 -0.09 7.32 9.32
CA LYS A 7 -0.02 5.85 9.32
C LYS A 7 -0.63 5.36 8.02
N VAL A 8 0.22 4.93 7.10
CA VAL A 8 -0.19 4.35 5.83
C VAL A 8 -0.43 2.85 6.02
N PHE A 9 -1.52 2.35 5.46
CA PHE A 9 -1.84 0.93 5.44
C PHE A 9 -1.83 0.41 4.02
N VAL A 10 -1.47 -0.86 3.87
CA VAL A 10 -1.67 -1.58 2.61
C VAL A 10 -2.94 -2.41 2.74
N THR A 11 -3.89 -2.17 1.86
CA THR A 11 -5.05 -3.04 1.68
C THR A 11 -4.68 -4.15 0.71
N VAL A 12 -4.90 -5.39 1.12
CA VAL A 12 -4.74 -6.58 0.28
C VAL A 12 -6.13 -7.09 -0.05
N SER A 13 -6.43 -7.15 -1.34
CA SER A 13 -7.72 -7.59 -1.87
C SER A 13 -7.56 -8.76 -2.84
N HIS A 14 -8.64 -9.51 -3.07
CA HIS A 14 -8.68 -10.50 -4.14
C HIS A 14 -8.89 -9.78 -5.48
N VAL A 15 -8.10 -10.13 -6.50
CA VAL A 15 -8.18 -9.47 -7.83
C VAL A 15 -9.57 -9.68 -8.47
N GLU A 16 -10.14 -10.88 -8.33
CA GLU A 16 -11.40 -11.24 -9.00
C GLU A 16 -12.65 -10.67 -8.32
N THR A 17 -12.67 -10.62 -6.99
CA THR A 17 -13.85 -10.20 -6.23
C THR A 17 -13.75 -8.78 -5.70
N GLY A 18 -12.54 -8.20 -5.65
CA GLY A 18 -12.25 -6.96 -4.95
C GLY A 18 -12.36 -7.07 -3.42
N GLU A 19 -12.61 -8.26 -2.88
CA GLU A 19 -12.80 -8.44 -1.44
C GLU A 19 -11.49 -8.21 -0.70
N THR A 20 -11.52 -7.35 0.33
CA THR A 20 -10.35 -7.13 1.18
C THR A 20 -10.12 -8.35 2.05
N VAL A 21 -9.03 -9.06 1.78
CA VAL A 21 -8.64 -10.25 2.54
C VAL A 21 -7.79 -9.89 3.76
N ARG A 22 -7.03 -8.78 3.68
CA ARG A 22 -6.10 -8.39 4.76
C ARG A 22 -5.70 -6.93 4.66
N GLN A 23 -5.30 -6.36 5.80
CA GLN A 23 -4.63 -5.06 5.87
C GLN A 23 -3.25 -5.23 6.52
N LEU A 24 -2.22 -4.60 5.96
CA LEU A 24 -0.85 -4.58 6.48
C LEU A 24 -0.45 -3.18 6.94
N GLY A 25 0.38 -3.11 7.98
CA GLY A 25 0.87 -1.86 8.56
C GLY A 25 0.65 -1.79 10.08
N PRO A 26 0.70 -0.60 10.67
CA PRO A 26 0.91 0.71 10.04
C PRO A 26 2.34 0.90 9.50
N TYR A 27 2.46 1.61 8.39
CA TYR A 27 3.73 2.05 7.80
C TYR A 27 3.89 3.57 7.92
N GLN A 28 5.14 4.03 7.85
CA GLN A 28 5.47 5.45 8.01
C GLN A 28 5.03 6.34 6.82
N ASN A 29 5.00 5.78 5.61
CA ASN A 29 4.61 6.44 4.36
C ASN A 29 4.40 5.38 3.26
N ALA A 30 3.93 5.80 2.08
CA ALA A 30 3.68 4.87 0.97
C ALA A 30 4.96 4.18 0.47
N ALA A 31 6.11 4.87 0.50
CA ALA A 31 7.39 4.27 0.10
C ALA A 31 7.82 3.13 1.03
N ALA A 32 7.68 3.30 2.35
CA ALA A 32 7.97 2.28 3.35
C ALA A 32 7.05 1.06 3.19
N ALA A 33 5.75 1.29 2.96
CA ALA A 33 4.77 0.24 2.71
C ALA A 33 5.13 -0.61 1.47
N ARG A 34 5.46 0.03 0.35
CA ARG A 34 5.84 -0.65 -0.90
C ARG A 34 7.13 -1.47 -0.76
N ARG A 35 8.13 -0.94 -0.05
CA ARG A 35 9.38 -1.66 0.26
C ARG A 35 9.12 -2.86 1.17
N ALA A 36 8.35 -2.68 2.24
CA ALA A 36 7.99 -3.76 3.16
C ALA A 36 7.25 -4.89 2.45
N LEU A 37 6.40 -4.56 1.48
CA LEU A 37 5.70 -5.56 0.69
C LEU A 37 6.60 -6.36 -0.24
N SER A 38 7.62 -5.74 -0.85
CA SER A 38 8.58 -6.48 -1.67
C SER A 38 9.35 -7.50 -0.82
N ALA A 39 9.67 -7.16 0.44
CA ALA A 39 10.25 -8.10 1.39
C ALA A 39 9.25 -9.18 1.85
N PHE A 40 8.00 -8.80 2.09
CA PHE A 40 6.93 -9.72 2.51
C PHE A 40 6.61 -10.77 1.45
N THR A 41 6.55 -10.38 0.17
CA THR A 41 6.25 -11.28 -0.95
C THR A 41 7.47 -12.03 -1.46
N GLY A 42 8.67 -11.68 -0.98
CA GLY A 42 9.96 -12.23 -1.42
C GLY A 42 10.32 -11.87 -2.86
N GLN A 43 9.62 -10.90 -3.48
CA GLN A 43 9.79 -10.54 -4.88
C GLN A 43 9.66 -9.03 -5.07
N ALA A 44 10.45 -8.47 -5.97
CA ALA A 44 10.26 -7.09 -6.41
C ALA A 44 8.88 -6.95 -7.09
N MET A 45 8.08 -6.01 -6.60
CA MET A 45 6.76 -5.73 -7.15
C MET A 45 6.79 -4.44 -7.97
N THR A 46 6.13 -4.47 -9.13
CA THR A 46 5.94 -3.30 -9.96
C THR A 46 4.71 -2.56 -9.49
N TRP A 47 4.91 -1.36 -8.95
CA TRP A 47 3.84 -0.51 -8.46
C TRP A 47 3.41 0.48 -9.52
N GLU A 48 2.12 0.47 -9.83
CA GLU A 48 1.49 1.49 -10.64
C GLU A 48 0.96 2.60 -9.74
N ARG A 49 1.25 3.86 -10.06
CA ARG A 49 0.69 5.01 -9.37
C ARG A 49 -0.55 5.49 -10.14
N THR A 50 -1.70 5.51 -9.46
CA THR A 50 -2.89 6.27 -9.87
C THR A 50 -2.90 7.62 -9.14
N GLU A 51 -3.90 8.47 -9.39
CA GLU A 51 -4.01 9.83 -8.82
C GLU A 51 -3.74 9.85 -7.30
N ASP A 52 -4.40 8.97 -6.55
CA ASP A 52 -4.32 8.94 -5.08
C ASP A 52 -3.81 7.62 -4.50
N THR A 53 -3.41 6.64 -5.32
CA THR A 53 -3.11 5.29 -4.82
C THR A 53 -1.98 4.63 -5.60
N TRP A 54 -1.08 3.95 -4.88
CA TRP A 54 -0.18 2.97 -5.45
C TRP A 54 -0.86 1.61 -5.44
N ARG A 55 -0.95 0.97 -6.61
CA ARG A 55 -1.49 -0.38 -6.76
C ARG A 55 -0.45 -1.32 -7.35
N THR A 56 -0.55 -2.60 -7.02
CA THR A 56 0.21 -3.67 -7.68
C THR A 56 -0.56 -4.97 -7.56
N GLU A 57 -0.38 -5.85 -8.52
CA GLU A 57 -1.13 -7.09 -8.64
C GLU A 57 -0.16 -8.27 -8.63
N LYS A 58 -0.47 -9.27 -7.81
CA LYS A 58 0.21 -10.56 -7.77
C LYS A 58 -0.85 -11.64 -7.60
N TYR A 59 -1.35 -12.15 -8.72
CA TYR A 59 -2.48 -13.09 -8.74
C TYR A 59 -2.31 -14.21 -7.70
N PRO A 60 -3.34 -14.48 -6.87
CA PRO A 60 -4.70 -13.93 -6.94
C PRO A 60 -4.94 -12.63 -6.15
N LEU A 61 -3.90 -12.00 -5.60
CA LEU A 61 -4.00 -10.84 -4.70
C LEU A 61 -3.64 -9.53 -5.39
N ALA A 62 -4.33 -8.46 -5.02
CA ALA A 62 -3.99 -7.08 -5.32
C ALA A 62 -3.59 -6.35 -4.04
N TYR A 63 -2.66 -5.41 -4.15
CA TYR A 63 -2.17 -4.61 -3.04
C TYR A 63 -2.38 -3.14 -3.38
N HIS A 64 -3.02 -2.42 -2.48
CA HIS A 64 -3.37 -1.01 -2.63
C HIS A 64 -2.80 -0.22 -1.46
N VAL A 65 -2.14 0.88 -1.75
CA VAL A 65 -1.52 1.77 -0.76
C VAL A 65 -1.92 3.19 -1.12
N GLN A 66 -2.55 3.92 -0.20
CA GLN A 66 -2.81 5.34 -0.41
C GLN A 66 -1.50 6.05 -0.73
N ALA A 67 -1.49 6.85 -1.80
CA ALA A 67 -0.37 7.74 -2.06
C ALA A 67 -0.29 8.74 -0.91
N ASP A 68 0.93 9.16 -0.56
CA ASP A 68 1.09 10.24 0.40
C ASP A 68 0.32 11.45 -0.17
N SER A 69 -0.78 11.83 0.48
CA SER A 69 -1.48 13.05 0.15
C SER A 69 -0.46 14.16 0.29
N VAL A 70 -0.21 14.90 -0.79
CA VAL A 70 0.45 16.19 -0.65
C VAL A 70 -0.53 17.02 0.15
N ASP A 71 -0.28 17.10 1.45
CA ASP A 71 -0.92 18.07 2.31
C ASP A 71 -0.43 19.43 1.79
N GLU A 72 -1.17 19.97 0.80
CA GLU A 72 -1.04 21.35 0.35
C GLU A 72 -1.52 22.23 1.52
N SER A 73 -0.63 22.43 2.49
CA SER A 73 -0.74 23.43 3.55
C SER A 73 -0.28 24.80 3.05
#